data_AF-A0A7Y9X9P0-F1
#
_entry.id   AF-A0A7Y9X9P0-F1
#
_cell.length_a   1.000
_cell.length_b   1.000
_cell.length_c   1.000
_cell.angle_alpha   90.00
_cell.angle_beta   90.00
_cell.angle_gamma   90.00
#
_symmetry.space_group_name_H-M   'P 1'
#
loop_
_entity.id
_entity.type
_entity.pdbx_description
1 polymer ?
#
loop_
_entity_poly.entity_id
_entity_poly.type
_entity_poly.pdbx_seq_one_letter_code
_entity_poly.pdbx_strand_id
1 'polypeptide(L)'
;MPLSVRRAISLTAVAVLTAPLLVSAPSASANDVNDLSSQATLEVVYEGLDNPRKIVWDPLRGRMLVAEAGTGGAGPCAPGVGGYPACYGASGAIFSYEPATGVSSRFAVRLPSVDNEVSVMGPHGVDVYRGQVHVAFGLAGSLSTRDGIGDQALPLGQVARVGPSSRVFPYGDLALFEEENDPHPVEVNSNPYGLAVGPSGTVVADAGGNTVFHVSKHGDVEMLALIPDHEVDGGTFEAVPSAVVKGPDGAYYVSEFSAEQATGTARVWRMTLDGDLDLYAEGFTAVNDIAFDHQGRLVVLEMAAEGLESSDQRGRLLRIEPDGTHVVLASEGLEHPGGVAVAPDGDFYVTTRSWDLVSPGPGQLVRISTDA
;
A
#
# COMPACT_ATOMS: atom_id res chain seq x y z
N MET A 1 43.59 -64.86 18.37
CA MET A 1 42.90 -64.63 17.07
C MET A 1 41.62 -63.87 17.37
N PRO A 2 41.23 -62.83 16.61
CA PRO A 2 41.80 -61.47 16.67
C PRO A 2 40.77 -60.37 17.05
N LEU A 3 41.29 -59.17 17.43
CA LEU A 3 40.79 -57.77 17.23
C LEU A 3 39.34 -57.42 17.68
N SER A 4 38.99 -56.27 18.26
CA SER A 4 39.64 -54.98 18.56
C SER A 4 38.73 -54.18 19.49
N VAL A 5 39.24 -53.52 20.53
CA VAL A 5 38.55 -52.39 21.19
C VAL A 5 39.61 -51.33 21.52
N ARG A 6 39.59 -50.22 20.79
CA ARG A 6 40.44 -49.05 21.05
C ARG A 6 39.82 -48.23 22.18
N ARG A 7 40.51 -48.15 23.32
CA ARG A 7 40.30 -47.10 24.33
C ARG A 7 41.07 -45.86 23.88
N ALA A 8 40.36 -44.77 23.63
CA ALA A 8 40.95 -43.46 23.40
C ALA A 8 41.31 -42.81 24.74
N ILE A 9 42.54 -42.34 24.84
CA ILE A 9 43.14 -41.62 25.95
C ILE A 9 42.80 -40.14 25.77
N SER A 10 42.29 -39.52 26.83
CA SER A 10 41.97 -38.09 26.91
C SER A 10 43.26 -37.25 26.81
N LEU A 11 43.33 -36.40 25.77
CA LEU A 11 44.28 -35.30 25.66
C LEU A 11 43.51 -33.98 25.78
N THR A 12 43.76 -33.28 26.89
CA THR A 12 43.41 -31.88 27.12
C THR A 12 44.10 -31.00 26.06
N ALA A 13 43.32 -30.42 25.15
CA ALA A 13 43.74 -29.36 24.26
C ALA A 13 43.11 -28.04 24.73
N VAL A 14 43.97 -27.08 25.06
CA VAL A 14 43.60 -25.67 25.30
C VAL A 14 43.18 -25.09 23.96
N ALA A 15 41.87 -24.90 23.75
CA ALA A 15 41.34 -24.15 22.62
C ALA A 15 41.35 -22.66 22.96
N VAL A 16 42.22 -21.92 22.29
CA VAL A 16 42.18 -20.45 22.25
C VAL A 16 40.89 -20.06 21.54
N LEU A 17 39.91 -19.51 22.28
CA LEU A 17 38.75 -18.86 21.69
C LEU A 17 39.23 -17.56 21.02
N THR A 18 39.41 -17.60 19.70
CA THR A 18 39.35 -16.39 18.88
C THR A 18 37.88 -16.01 18.75
N ALA A 19 37.44 -15.05 19.55
CA ALA A 19 36.14 -14.40 19.33
C ALA A 19 36.15 -13.78 17.93
N PRO A 20 35.14 -14.04 17.08
CA PRO A 20 34.98 -13.25 15.88
C PRO A 20 34.69 -11.82 16.33
N LEU A 21 35.54 -10.88 15.91
CA LEU A 21 35.23 -9.46 15.94
C LEU A 21 33.99 -9.28 15.06
N LEU A 22 32.82 -9.23 15.70
CA LEU A 22 31.62 -8.64 15.11
C LEU A 22 32.01 -7.20 14.78
N VAL A 23 32.28 -6.95 13.51
CA VAL A 23 32.29 -5.60 12.98
C VAL A 23 30.84 -5.14 13.08
N SER A 24 30.52 -4.41 14.14
CA SER A 24 29.31 -3.63 14.22
C SER A 24 29.30 -2.72 13.00
N ALA A 25 28.43 -3.00 12.03
CA ALA A 25 28.13 -2.06 10.97
C ALA A 25 27.69 -0.75 11.65
N PRO A 26 28.23 0.41 11.24
CA PRO A 26 27.74 1.67 11.78
C PRO A 26 26.25 1.77 11.45
N SER A 27 25.43 1.95 12.48
CA SER A 27 24.04 2.35 12.32
C SER A 27 24.05 3.66 11.54
N ALA A 28 23.55 3.65 10.30
CA ALA A 28 23.39 4.87 9.53
C ALA A 28 22.37 5.74 10.27
N SER A 29 22.84 6.88 10.79
CA SER A 29 21.99 7.89 11.39
C SER A 29 21.15 8.53 10.28
N ALA A 30 19.86 8.76 10.50
CA ALA A 30 18.88 9.32 9.56
C ALA A 30 19.15 10.76 9.04
N ASN A 31 20.39 11.26 9.10
CA ASN A 31 20.75 12.65 8.80
C ASN A 31 21.51 12.86 7.48
N ASP A 32 21.91 11.81 6.76
CA ASP A 32 22.47 11.92 5.40
C ASP A 32 21.52 11.27 4.39
N VAL A 33 20.33 11.82 4.26
CA VAL A 33 19.46 11.49 3.12
C VAL A 33 20.07 12.14 1.90
N ASN A 34 20.62 11.34 0.99
CA ASN A 34 21.02 11.85 -0.32
C ASN A 34 19.77 12.35 -1.04
N ASP A 35 19.64 13.66 -1.16
CA ASP A 35 18.47 14.30 -1.78
C ASP A 35 18.77 14.66 -3.25
N LEU A 36 18.14 13.89 -4.15
CA LEU A 36 18.20 14.08 -5.60
C LEU A 36 16.95 14.77 -6.15
N SER A 37 16.05 15.27 -5.29
CA SER A 37 14.78 15.88 -5.73
C SER A 37 14.96 17.05 -6.70
N SER A 38 16.01 17.85 -6.52
CA SER A 38 16.36 18.95 -7.44
C SER A 38 16.77 18.50 -8.85
N GLN A 39 17.01 17.19 -9.04
CA GLN A 39 17.37 16.57 -10.31
C GLN A 39 16.16 15.86 -10.94
N ALA A 40 15.01 15.81 -10.26
CA ALA A 40 13.79 15.25 -10.80
C ALA A 40 13.03 16.30 -11.62
N THR A 41 12.45 15.85 -12.74
CA THR A 41 11.48 16.64 -13.50
C THR A 41 10.09 16.09 -13.23
N LEU A 42 9.19 16.96 -12.77
CA LEU A 42 7.78 16.63 -12.57
C LEU A 42 6.92 17.27 -13.65
N GLU A 43 6.10 16.46 -14.32
CA GLU A 43 5.16 16.88 -15.34
C GLU A 43 3.74 16.42 -14.98
N VAL A 44 2.80 17.35 -14.84
CA VAL A 44 1.38 17.00 -14.72
C VAL A 44 0.89 16.54 -16.08
N VAL A 45 0.66 15.24 -16.24
CA VAL A 45 0.21 14.63 -17.51
C VAL A 45 -1.30 14.51 -17.60
N TYR A 46 -2.00 14.62 -16.46
CA TYR A 46 -3.46 14.71 -16.41
C TYR A 46 -3.93 15.42 -15.14
N GLU A 47 -5.02 16.17 -15.25
CA GLU A 47 -5.71 16.84 -14.14
C GLU A 47 -7.21 16.58 -14.28
N GLY A 48 -7.92 16.40 -13.16
CA GLY A 48 -9.36 16.07 -13.15
C GLY A 48 -9.71 14.70 -12.58
N LEU A 49 -8.82 14.11 -11.77
CA LEU A 49 -9.10 12.87 -11.05
C LEU A 49 -9.90 13.13 -9.77
N ASP A 50 -10.76 12.19 -9.41
CA ASP A 50 -11.63 12.28 -8.22
C ASP A 50 -11.07 11.40 -7.08
N ASN A 51 -10.42 12.03 -6.10
CA ASN A 51 -9.71 11.35 -5.01
C ASN A 51 -8.88 10.15 -5.51
N PRO A 52 -7.88 10.39 -6.39
CA PRO A 52 -7.08 9.30 -6.93
C PRO A 52 -6.31 8.62 -5.80
N ARG A 53 -6.25 7.29 -5.84
CA ARG A 53 -5.54 6.45 -4.87
C ARG A 53 -4.40 5.73 -5.57
N LYS A 54 -4.39 4.39 -5.53
CA LYS A 54 -3.35 3.56 -6.12
C LYS A 54 -3.35 3.60 -7.64
N ILE A 55 -2.19 3.34 -8.21
CA ILE A 55 -1.93 3.29 -9.64
C ILE A 55 -1.16 2.01 -9.99
N VAL A 56 -1.42 1.45 -11.16
CA VAL A 56 -0.69 0.29 -11.68
C VAL A 56 -0.43 0.42 -13.18
N TRP A 57 0.66 -0.17 -13.65
CA TRP A 57 0.94 -0.35 -15.06
C TRP A 57 0.25 -1.61 -15.61
N ASP A 58 -0.54 -1.48 -16.69
CA ASP A 58 -1.09 -2.58 -17.48
C ASP A 58 -0.16 -2.89 -18.67
N PRO A 59 0.76 -3.85 -18.56
CA PRO A 59 1.75 -4.13 -19.60
C PRO A 59 1.14 -4.70 -20.88
N LEU A 60 -0.06 -5.29 -20.81
CA LEU A 60 -0.71 -5.84 -22.01
C LEU A 60 -1.29 -4.74 -22.89
N ARG A 61 -1.55 -3.56 -22.33
CA ARG A 61 -2.19 -2.43 -23.03
C ARG A 61 -1.38 -1.16 -23.03
N GLY A 62 -0.22 -1.14 -22.38
CA GLY A 62 0.68 0.02 -22.40
C GLY A 62 0.11 1.25 -21.70
N ARG A 63 -0.61 1.07 -20.59
CA ARG A 63 -1.36 2.14 -19.93
C ARG A 63 -1.27 2.08 -18.41
N MET A 64 -1.38 3.23 -17.77
CA MET A 64 -1.63 3.36 -16.34
C MET A 64 -3.11 3.17 -16.05
N LEU A 65 -3.43 2.49 -14.95
CA LEU A 65 -4.76 2.42 -14.35
C LEU A 65 -4.70 3.06 -12.97
N VAL A 66 -5.61 3.97 -12.68
CA VAL A 66 -5.72 4.66 -11.40
C VAL A 66 -7.07 4.34 -10.76
N ALA A 67 -7.06 3.97 -9.49
CA ALA A 67 -8.27 3.87 -8.69
C ALA A 67 -8.72 5.27 -8.24
N GLU A 68 -9.94 5.67 -8.60
CA GLU A 68 -10.55 6.91 -8.16
C GLU A 68 -11.60 6.57 -7.10
N ALA A 69 -11.35 6.97 -5.84
CA ALA A 69 -12.28 6.71 -4.75
C ALA A 69 -13.64 7.39 -5.00
N GLY A 70 -13.66 8.46 -5.79
CA GLY A 70 -14.86 9.21 -6.16
C GLY A 70 -15.09 10.39 -5.22
N THR A 71 -16.36 10.73 -4.98
CA THR A 71 -16.76 11.86 -4.13
C THR A 71 -17.89 11.50 -3.16
N GLY A 72 -18.18 10.21 -2.95
CA GLY A 72 -19.37 9.76 -2.25
C GLY A 72 -20.66 10.25 -2.93
N GLY A 73 -21.68 10.57 -2.13
CA GLY A 73 -22.92 11.15 -2.61
C GLY A 73 -23.89 11.54 -1.51
N ALA A 74 -25.12 11.90 -1.90
CA ALA A 74 -26.15 12.37 -0.97
C ALA A 74 -26.84 11.25 -0.16
N GLY A 75 -26.47 9.98 -0.38
CA GLY A 75 -26.99 8.83 0.34
C GLY A 75 -27.57 7.72 -0.56
N PRO A 76 -28.11 6.65 0.03
CA PRO A 76 -28.39 6.47 1.46
C PRO A 76 -27.12 6.48 2.33
N CYS A 77 -27.27 6.93 3.59
CA CYS A 77 -26.17 7.02 4.54
C CYS A 77 -26.37 6.05 5.71
N ALA A 78 -25.28 5.53 6.26
CA ALA A 78 -25.26 4.76 7.50
C ALA A 78 -24.21 5.32 8.47
N PRO A 79 -24.23 4.93 9.76
CA PRO A 79 -23.10 5.17 10.65
C PRO A 79 -21.86 4.37 10.20
N GLY A 80 -20.71 5.03 10.10
CA GLY A 80 -19.39 4.46 9.90
C GLY A 80 -18.57 4.38 11.18
N VAL A 81 -17.29 4.04 11.03
CA VAL A 81 -16.29 4.06 12.11
C VAL A 81 -16.26 5.43 12.81
N GLY A 82 -16.03 5.43 14.13
CA GLY A 82 -15.98 6.66 14.93
C GLY A 82 -17.30 7.45 14.99
N GLY A 83 -18.40 6.93 14.44
CA GLY A 83 -19.68 7.62 14.34
C GLY A 83 -19.79 8.63 13.19
N TYR A 84 -18.78 8.71 12.31
CA TYR A 84 -18.86 9.50 11.08
C TYR A 84 -19.97 8.96 10.17
N PRO A 85 -20.64 9.81 9.36
CA PRO A 85 -21.58 9.31 8.37
C PRO A 85 -20.84 8.51 7.30
N ALA A 86 -21.55 7.62 6.62
CA ALA A 86 -21.06 6.92 5.45
C ALA A 86 -22.08 7.14 4.33
N CYS A 87 -21.93 8.23 3.59
CA CYS A 87 -22.91 8.68 2.61
C CYS A 87 -22.55 8.21 1.20
N TYR A 88 -23.39 7.31 0.67
CA TYR A 88 -23.15 6.66 -0.60
C TYR A 88 -23.39 7.56 -1.82
N GLY A 89 -22.57 7.37 -2.85
CA GLY A 89 -22.85 7.76 -4.22
C GLY A 89 -22.09 6.91 -5.22
N ALA A 90 -22.66 6.74 -6.42
CA ALA A 90 -22.00 6.01 -7.49
C ALA A 90 -21.04 6.93 -8.26
N SER A 91 -19.97 7.37 -7.60
CA SER A 91 -18.98 8.33 -8.12
C SER A 91 -17.59 7.75 -8.30
N GLY A 92 -17.32 6.54 -7.78
CA GLY A 92 -16.03 5.87 -7.96
C GLY A 92 -15.77 5.49 -9.41
N ALA A 93 -14.49 5.39 -9.78
CA ALA A 93 -14.08 5.06 -11.14
C ALA A 93 -12.71 4.36 -11.18
N ILE A 94 -12.40 3.78 -12.34
CA ILE A 94 -11.04 3.37 -12.70
C ILE A 94 -10.64 4.21 -13.90
N PHE A 95 -9.68 5.12 -13.70
CA PHE A 95 -9.12 5.93 -14.76
C PHE A 95 -8.02 5.18 -15.52
N SER A 96 -7.85 5.50 -16.79
CA SER A 96 -6.88 4.90 -17.70
C SER A 96 -6.15 6.01 -18.47
N TYR A 97 -4.82 5.92 -18.53
CA TYR A 97 -3.96 6.84 -19.26
C TYR A 97 -2.89 6.07 -20.05
N GLU A 98 -2.74 6.33 -21.34
CA GLU A 98 -1.72 5.73 -22.20
C GLU A 98 -0.56 6.72 -22.43
N PRO A 99 0.61 6.54 -21.78
CA PRO A 99 1.73 7.47 -21.91
C PRO A 99 2.20 7.73 -23.34
N ALA A 100 2.18 6.69 -24.19
CA ALA A 100 2.70 6.78 -25.55
C ALA A 100 1.88 7.71 -26.46
N THR A 101 0.59 7.89 -26.17
CA THR A 101 -0.35 8.65 -27.02
C THR A 101 -0.96 9.85 -26.29
N GLY A 102 -0.87 9.89 -24.96
CA GLY A 102 -1.58 10.85 -24.11
C GLY A 102 -3.09 10.61 -24.02
N VAL A 103 -3.60 9.50 -24.59
CA VAL A 103 -5.03 9.18 -24.56
C VAL A 103 -5.44 8.79 -23.14
N SER A 104 -6.52 9.41 -22.66
CA SER A 104 -7.09 9.12 -21.35
C SER A 104 -8.60 8.89 -21.40
N SER A 105 -9.10 8.06 -20.48
CA SER A 105 -10.53 7.81 -20.29
C SER A 105 -10.78 7.12 -18.94
N ARG A 106 -12.02 7.16 -18.45
CA ARG A 106 -12.42 6.30 -17.33
C ARG A 106 -12.84 4.93 -17.88
N PHE A 107 -12.04 3.91 -17.59
CA PHE A 107 -12.26 2.51 -17.99
C PHE A 107 -13.54 1.93 -17.36
N ALA A 108 -13.81 2.31 -16.11
CA ALA A 108 -15.04 1.99 -15.41
C ALA A 108 -15.52 3.22 -14.63
N VAL A 109 -16.83 3.40 -14.50
CA VAL A 109 -17.46 4.56 -13.86
C VAL A 109 -18.66 4.12 -13.04
N ARG A 110 -19.15 5.02 -12.18
CA ARG A 110 -20.31 4.75 -11.31
C ARG A 110 -20.09 3.54 -10.41
N LEU A 111 -18.85 3.38 -9.95
CA LEU A 111 -18.50 2.38 -8.95
C LEU A 111 -18.94 2.89 -7.56
N PRO A 112 -19.19 1.98 -6.61
CA PRO A 112 -19.50 2.35 -5.23
C PRO A 112 -18.48 3.31 -4.64
N SER A 113 -18.96 4.38 -4.03
CA SER A 113 -18.17 5.38 -3.32
C SER A 113 -18.95 5.88 -2.10
N VAL A 114 -18.24 6.19 -1.04
CA VAL A 114 -18.78 6.64 0.24
C VAL A 114 -17.93 7.79 0.75
N ASP A 115 -18.58 8.89 1.09
CA ASP A 115 -17.95 10.01 1.80
C ASP A 115 -18.29 9.92 3.28
N ASN A 116 -17.27 10.09 4.13
CA ASN A 116 -17.43 10.16 5.59
C ASN A 116 -17.08 11.51 6.21
N GLU A 117 -17.03 12.57 5.41
CA GLU A 117 -16.64 13.94 5.79
C GLU A 117 -15.17 14.10 6.17
N VAL A 118 -14.39 13.02 6.21
CA VAL A 118 -12.93 13.01 6.48
C VAL A 118 -12.14 12.47 5.28
N SER A 119 -12.71 11.51 4.56
CA SER A 119 -12.13 10.86 3.41
C SER A 119 -13.23 10.24 2.55
N VAL A 120 -12.86 9.91 1.33
CA VAL A 120 -13.71 9.15 0.41
C VAL A 120 -13.19 7.73 0.28
N MET A 121 -14.10 6.78 0.51
CA MET A 121 -13.91 5.35 0.28
C MET A 121 -14.58 4.94 -1.03
N GLY A 122 -14.05 3.89 -1.64
CA GLY A 122 -14.48 3.39 -2.95
C GLY A 122 -13.36 2.56 -3.54
N PRO A 123 -13.07 2.66 -4.85
CA PRO A 123 -11.83 2.12 -5.40
C PRO A 123 -10.61 2.72 -4.69
N HIS A 124 -9.90 1.91 -3.91
CA HIS A 124 -8.63 2.29 -3.29
C HIS A 124 -7.44 1.71 -4.05
N GLY A 125 -7.45 0.40 -4.24
CA GLY A 125 -6.41 -0.34 -4.93
C GLY A 125 -6.84 -0.75 -6.32
N VAL A 126 -5.92 -0.79 -7.27
CA VAL A 126 -6.12 -1.40 -8.58
C VAL A 126 -4.90 -2.21 -8.99
N ASP A 127 -5.12 -3.43 -9.47
CA ASP A 127 -4.07 -4.26 -10.06
C ASP A 127 -4.63 -5.07 -11.26
N VAL A 128 -3.75 -5.51 -12.15
CA VAL A 128 -4.10 -6.19 -13.39
C VAL A 128 -3.33 -7.50 -13.54
N TYR A 129 -4.08 -8.59 -13.69
CA TYR A 129 -3.51 -9.91 -13.94
C TYR A 129 -4.19 -10.56 -15.14
N ARG A 130 -3.41 -10.98 -16.13
CA ARG A 130 -3.89 -11.58 -17.40
C ARG A 130 -5.00 -10.75 -18.07
N GLY A 131 -4.86 -9.43 -17.99
CA GLY A 131 -5.78 -8.47 -18.60
C GLY A 131 -7.10 -8.27 -17.85
N GLN A 132 -7.27 -8.86 -16.66
CA GLN A 132 -8.40 -8.63 -15.77
C GLN A 132 -8.03 -7.59 -14.72
N VAL A 133 -8.87 -6.57 -14.59
CA VAL A 133 -8.71 -5.50 -13.59
C VAL A 133 -9.36 -5.97 -12.29
N HIS A 134 -8.58 -5.92 -11.21
CA HIS A 134 -9.01 -6.22 -9.85
C HIS A 134 -8.89 -4.94 -9.03
N VAL A 135 -9.83 -4.75 -8.11
CA VAL A 135 -9.95 -3.53 -7.34
C VAL A 135 -10.17 -3.91 -5.88
N ALA A 136 -9.45 -3.27 -4.97
CA ALA A 136 -9.77 -3.25 -3.55
C ALA A 136 -10.71 -2.07 -3.30
N PHE A 137 -11.89 -2.36 -2.76
CA PHE A 137 -12.88 -1.37 -2.41
C PHE A 137 -12.83 -1.11 -0.91
N GLY A 138 -12.45 0.10 -0.53
CA GLY A 138 -12.48 0.54 0.86
C GLY A 138 -13.90 0.65 1.41
N LEU A 139 -14.01 0.63 2.74
CA LEU A 139 -15.27 0.83 3.45
C LEU A 139 -15.07 1.76 4.64
N ALA A 140 -13.98 1.57 5.41
CA ALA A 140 -13.73 2.27 6.67
C ALA A 140 -14.94 2.11 7.62
N GLY A 141 -15.32 0.85 7.81
CA GLY A 141 -16.59 0.46 8.40
C GLY A 141 -16.71 -1.04 8.59
N SER A 142 -17.80 -1.45 9.24
CA SER A 142 -18.17 -2.85 9.46
C SER A 142 -19.31 -3.28 8.53
N LEU A 143 -19.75 -4.54 8.66
CA LEU A 143 -20.93 -5.01 7.93
C LEU A 143 -22.17 -4.17 8.22
N SER A 144 -22.32 -3.67 9.44
CA SER A 144 -23.43 -2.80 9.82
C SER A 144 -23.46 -1.49 9.00
N THR A 145 -22.30 -0.91 8.70
CA THR A 145 -22.17 0.29 7.84
C THR A 145 -22.61 -0.05 6.42
N ARG A 146 -22.11 -1.17 5.87
CA ARG A 146 -22.41 -1.62 4.50
C ARG A 146 -23.90 -1.94 4.34
N ASP A 147 -24.48 -2.69 5.27
CA ASP A 147 -25.89 -3.09 5.27
C ASP A 147 -26.83 -1.90 5.49
N GLY A 148 -26.42 -0.95 6.34
CA GLY A 148 -27.18 0.29 6.59
C GLY A 148 -27.29 1.18 5.34
N ILE A 149 -26.29 1.15 4.46
CA ILE A 149 -26.34 1.80 3.15
C ILE A 149 -27.25 0.99 2.21
N GLY A 150 -27.04 -0.32 2.11
CA GLY A 150 -27.83 -1.26 1.32
C GLY A 150 -27.09 -1.85 0.11
N ASP A 151 -27.79 -2.64 -0.72
CA ASP A 151 -27.20 -3.53 -1.74
C ASP A 151 -26.21 -2.85 -2.72
N GLN A 152 -26.36 -1.56 -2.99
CA GLN A 152 -25.41 -0.83 -3.85
C GLN A 152 -24.00 -0.70 -3.26
N ALA A 153 -23.84 -0.86 -1.93
CA ALA A 153 -22.57 -0.85 -1.23
C ALA A 153 -21.93 -2.25 -1.09
N LEU A 154 -22.56 -3.31 -1.62
CA LEU A 154 -22.05 -4.68 -1.50
C LEU A 154 -20.55 -4.85 -1.85
N PRO A 155 -19.99 -4.16 -2.87
CA PRO A 155 -18.57 -4.30 -3.15
C PRO A 155 -17.62 -3.67 -2.13
N LEU A 156 -18.09 -2.76 -1.26
CA LEU A 156 -17.25 -2.07 -0.28
C LEU A 156 -16.77 -3.04 0.82
N GLY A 157 -15.51 -2.89 1.25
CA GLY A 157 -14.87 -3.77 2.23
C GLY A 157 -14.42 -5.10 1.62
N GLN A 158 -14.23 -5.15 0.29
CA GLN A 158 -13.94 -6.38 -0.45
C GLN A 158 -12.98 -6.15 -1.61
N VAL A 159 -12.47 -7.25 -2.17
CA VAL A 159 -11.87 -7.26 -3.50
C VAL A 159 -12.86 -7.71 -4.57
N ALA A 160 -12.79 -7.08 -5.74
CA ALA A 160 -13.66 -7.39 -6.87
C ALA A 160 -12.94 -7.31 -8.20
N ARG A 161 -13.47 -8.03 -9.21
CA ARG A 161 -13.09 -7.82 -10.62
C ARG A 161 -13.98 -6.76 -11.24
N VAL A 162 -13.39 -5.85 -12.00
CA VAL A 162 -14.12 -4.78 -12.68
C VAL A 162 -13.97 -4.93 -14.20
N GLY A 163 -15.11 -5.02 -14.89
CA GLY A 163 -15.16 -5.10 -16.34
C GLY A 163 -15.32 -3.72 -17.01
N PRO A 164 -15.05 -3.61 -18.33
CA PRO A 164 -15.20 -2.36 -19.09
C PRO A 164 -16.67 -1.87 -19.18
N SER A 165 -17.64 -2.73 -18.87
CA SER A 165 -19.05 -2.34 -18.74
C SER A 165 -19.39 -1.74 -17.37
N SER A 166 -18.38 -1.43 -16.55
CA SER A 166 -18.51 -1.01 -15.15
C SER A 166 -19.23 -2.02 -14.26
N ARG A 167 -19.28 -3.28 -14.67
CA ARG A 167 -19.79 -4.37 -13.83
C ARG A 167 -18.73 -4.79 -12.82
N VAL A 168 -19.15 -4.92 -11.57
CA VAL A 168 -18.32 -5.33 -10.44
C VAL A 168 -18.68 -6.77 -10.06
N PHE A 169 -17.66 -7.62 -9.90
CA PHE A 169 -17.80 -9.01 -9.48
C PHE A 169 -16.95 -9.23 -8.21
N PRO A 170 -17.53 -8.99 -7.02
CA PRO A 170 -16.84 -9.23 -5.76
C PRO A 170 -16.48 -10.70 -5.59
N TYR A 171 -15.35 -10.96 -4.96
CA TYR A 171 -14.88 -12.33 -4.73
C TYR A 171 -14.08 -12.53 -3.44
N GLY A 172 -13.82 -11.52 -2.61
CA GLY A 172 -13.16 -11.72 -1.31
C GLY A 172 -13.70 -10.71 -0.31
N ASP A 173 -14.54 -11.17 0.61
CA ASP A 173 -15.23 -10.32 1.59
C ASP A 173 -14.40 -10.17 2.87
N LEU A 174 -13.57 -9.12 2.91
CA LEU A 174 -12.68 -8.86 4.04
C LEU A 174 -13.45 -8.29 5.24
N ALA A 175 -14.47 -7.46 4.99
CA ALA A 175 -15.35 -6.96 6.04
C ALA A 175 -16.14 -8.07 6.75
N LEU A 176 -16.52 -9.14 6.02
CA LEU A 176 -17.12 -10.32 6.66
C LEU A 176 -16.09 -11.08 7.50
N PHE A 177 -14.88 -11.27 7.00
CA PHE A 177 -13.81 -11.90 7.79
C PHE A 177 -13.57 -11.13 9.08
N GLU A 178 -13.46 -9.81 9.00
CA GLU A 178 -13.23 -8.92 10.14
C GLU A 178 -14.34 -9.06 11.19
N GLU A 179 -15.62 -9.01 10.78
CA GLU A 179 -16.76 -9.17 11.69
C GLU A 179 -16.79 -10.53 12.40
N GLU A 180 -16.35 -11.59 11.72
CA GLU A 180 -16.38 -12.95 12.27
C GLU A 180 -15.18 -13.27 13.18
N ASN A 181 -14.05 -12.59 13.01
CA ASN A 181 -12.78 -12.97 13.64
C ASN A 181 -12.15 -11.89 14.52
N ASP A 182 -12.42 -10.60 14.25
CA ASP A 182 -11.90 -9.41 14.97
C ASP A 182 -10.42 -9.58 15.39
N PRO A 183 -9.48 -9.71 14.44
CA PRO A 183 -8.10 -10.08 14.74
C PRO A 183 -7.37 -9.04 15.60
N HIS A 184 -7.69 -7.75 15.40
CA HIS A 184 -7.17 -6.64 16.16
C HIS A 184 -8.28 -6.00 17.01
N PRO A 185 -8.23 -6.07 18.35
CA PRO A 185 -9.40 -5.88 19.22
C PRO A 185 -9.77 -4.40 19.49
N VAL A 186 -9.29 -3.46 18.67
CA VAL A 186 -9.57 -2.02 18.87
C VAL A 186 -10.97 -1.67 18.35
N GLU A 187 -11.28 -2.07 17.12
CA GLU A 187 -12.60 -1.90 16.53
C GLU A 187 -12.80 -2.85 15.35
N VAL A 188 -14.02 -3.35 15.16
CA VAL A 188 -14.39 -4.10 13.95
C VAL A 188 -14.45 -3.13 12.78
N ASN A 189 -13.41 -3.13 11.95
CA ASN A 189 -13.25 -2.19 10.85
C ASN A 189 -12.50 -2.85 9.69
N SER A 190 -13.08 -2.82 8.49
CA SER A 190 -12.38 -3.22 7.27
C SER A 190 -12.29 -2.04 6.30
N ASN A 191 -11.09 -1.82 5.80
CA ASN A 191 -10.77 -0.84 4.78
C ASN A 191 -9.66 -1.33 3.85
N PRO A 192 -9.96 -2.27 2.93
CA PRO A 192 -9.00 -2.76 1.96
C PRO A 192 -8.43 -1.60 1.14
N TYR A 193 -7.10 -1.53 1.03
CA TYR A 193 -6.42 -0.39 0.41
C TYR A 193 -5.46 -0.83 -0.71
N GLY A 194 -4.38 -1.52 -0.38
CA GLY A 194 -3.43 -2.07 -1.36
C GLY A 194 -3.77 -3.50 -1.77
N LEU A 195 -3.51 -3.86 -3.03
CA LEU A 195 -3.58 -5.27 -3.47
C LEU A 195 -2.48 -5.63 -4.48
N ALA A 196 -2.08 -6.90 -4.46
CA ALA A 196 -1.22 -7.52 -5.46
C ALA A 196 -1.85 -8.83 -5.96
N VAL A 197 -2.17 -8.90 -7.24
CA VAL A 197 -2.83 -10.03 -7.89
C VAL A 197 -1.82 -10.86 -8.67
N GLY A 198 -1.90 -12.18 -8.51
CA GLY A 198 -0.98 -13.08 -9.16
C GLY A 198 -1.54 -14.48 -9.42
N PRO A 199 -0.66 -15.43 -9.80
CA PRO A 199 -1.07 -16.79 -10.09
C PRO A 199 -1.64 -17.53 -8.88
N SER A 200 -1.32 -17.11 -7.65
CA SER A 200 -1.83 -17.74 -6.42
C SER A 200 -3.16 -17.17 -5.94
N GLY A 201 -3.61 -16.03 -6.48
CA GLY A 201 -4.75 -15.27 -5.94
C GLY A 201 -4.37 -13.81 -5.76
N THR A 202 -5.01 -13.15 -4.80
CA THR A 202 -4.82 -11.74 -4.49
C THR A 202 -4.32 -11.59 -3.07
N VAL A 203 -3.22 -10.88 -2.85
CA VAL A 203 -2.81 -10.45 -1.51
C VAL A 203 -3.31 -9.03 -1.29
N VAL A 204 -3.89 -8.75 -0.12
CA VAL A 204 -4.58 -7.49 0.17
C VAL A 204 -4.11 -6.94 1.51
N ALA A 205 -3.72 -5.68 1.54
CA ALA A 205 -3.52 -4.92 2.78
C ALA A 205 -4.86 -4.31 3.18
N ASP A 206 -5.36 -4.71 4.35
CA ASP A 206 -6.51 -4.09 4.99
C ASP A 206 -6.05 -3.07 6.02
N ALA A 207 -6.28 -1.80 5.72
CA ALA A 207 -5.88 -0.69 6.58
C ALA A 207 -6.73 -0.64 7.86
N GLY A 208 -7.99 -1.05 7.79
CA GLY A 208 -8.93 -0.97 8.92
C GLY A 208 -8.69 -2.07 9.94
N GLY A 209 -8.44 -3.30 9.47
CA GLY A 209 -8.27 -4.47 10.34
C GLY A 209 -6.82 -4.76 10.71
N ASN A 210 -5.88 -3.85 10.40
CA ASN A 210 -4.43 -3.99 10.65
C ASN A 210 -3.82 -5.29 10.04
N THR A 211 -4.46 -5.87 9.04
CA THR A 211 -4.23 -7.24 8.57
C THR A 211 -3.82 -7.31 7.10
N VAL A 212 -3.20 -8.43 6.75
CA VAL A 212 -2.89 -8.80 5.36
C VAL A 212 -3.55 -10.12 5.04
N PHE A 213 -4.30 -10.15 3.94
CA PHE A 213 -5.08 -11.32 3.51
C PHE A 213 -4.53 -11.92 2.23
N HIS A 214 -4.72 -13.23 2.07
CA HIS A 214 -4.75 -13.91 0.78
C HIS A 214 -6.20 -14.23 0.42
N VAL A 215 -6.58 -13.88 -0.80
CA VAL A 215 -7.86 -14.23 -1.40
C VAL A 215 -7.61 -15.20 -2.56
N SER A 216 -8.14 -16.41 -2.43
CA SER A 216 -8.03 -17.45 -3.44
C SER A 216 -8.74 -17.04 -4.74
N LYS A 217 -8.46 -17.73 -5.85
CA LYS A 217 -9.19 -17.51 -7.12
C LYS A 217 -10.68 -17.83 -7.03
N HIS A 218 -11.06 -18.65 -6.06
CA HIS A 218 -12.44 -19.05 -5.78
C HIS A 218 -13.10 -18.15 -4.72
N GLY A 219 -12.31 -17.30 -4.06
CA GLY A 219 -12.79 -16.28 -3.14
C GLY A 219 -12.68 -16.63 -1.67
N ASP A 220 -11.94 -17.70 -1.34
CA ASP A 220 -11.64 -18.03 0.04
C ASP A 220 -10.67 -16.97 0.61
N VAL A 221 -11.01 -16.39 1.75
CA VAL A 221 -10.22 -15.37 2.44
C VAL A 221 -9.47 -16.04 3.58
N GLU A 222 -8.15 -15.86 3.59
CA GLU A 222 -7.24 -16.35 4.63
C GLU A 222 -6.37 -15.20 5.13
N MET A 223 -6.27 -15.02 6.44
CA MET A 223 -5.35 -14.06 7.03
C MET A 223 -3.91 -14.60 6.94
N LEU A 224 -3.02 -13.85 6.30
CA LEU A 224 -1.59 -14.15 6.25
C LEU A 224 -0.87 -13.59 7.48
N ALA A 225 -1.22 -12.38 7.88
CA ALA A 225 -0.59 -11.71 9.01
C ALA A 225 -1.53 -10.68 9.66
N LEU A 226 -1.42 -10.55 10.98
CA LEU A 226 -1.73 -9.33 11.70
C LEU A 226 -0.43 -8.55 11.82
N ILE A 227 -0.37 -7.32 11.31
CA ILE A 227 0.84 -6.50 11.42
C ILE A 227 0.94 -5.98 12.85
N PRO A 228 2.08 -6.19 13.54
CA PRO A 228 2.19 -5.81 14.94
C PRO A 228 2.26 -4.29 15.10
N ASP A 229 1.71 -3.77 16.20
CA ASP A 229 1.89 -2.37 16.58
C ASP A 229 3.37 -1.98 16.67
N HIS A 230 3.63 -0.68 16.56
CA HIS A 230 4.97 -0.12 16.64
C HIS A 230 5.17 0.61 17.97
N GLU A 231 6.12 0.15 18.76
CA GLU A 231 6.53 0.77 20.01
C GLU A 231 7.70 1.74 19.77
N VAL A 232 7.46 3.05 19.86
CA VAL A 232 8.49 4.09 19.65
C VAL A 232 8.45 5.08 20.81
N ASP A 233 9.60 5.30 21.46
CA ASP A 233 9.78 6.26 22.57
C ASP A 233 8.73 6.16 23.70
N GLY A 234 8.21 4.94 23.93
CA GLY A 234 7.20 4.65 24.95
C GLY A 234 5.76 4.96 24.53
N GLY A 235 5.53 5.27 23.26
CA GLY A 235 4.22 5.29 22.62
C GLY A 235 3.98 4.04 21.77
N THR A 236 2.72 3.61 21.72
CA THR A 236 2.23 2.52 20.86
C THR A 236 1.50 3.13 19.68
N PHE A 237 1.88 2.73 18.47
CA PHE A 237 1.28 3.17 17.22
C PHE A 237 0.67 1.97 16.49
N GLU A 238 -0.60 2.05 16.16
CA GLU A 238 -1.28 0.99 15.40
C GLU A 238 -0.71 0.84 14.00
N ALA A 239 -0.58 -0.41 13.56
CA ALA A 239 -0.14 -0.72 12.20
C ALA A 239 -1.25 -0.45 11.20
N VAL A 240 -1.03 0.40 10.19
CA VAL A 240 -2.05 0.69 9.16
C VAL A 240 -1.56 0.19 7.79
N PRO A 241 -1.78 -1.08 7.40
CA PRO A 241 -1.32 -1.60 6.12
C PRO A 241 -1.88 -0.79 4.93
N SER A 242 -0.99 -0.28 4.07
CA SER A 242 -1.36 0.66 3.01
C SER A 242 -1.09 0.13 1.61
N ALA A 243 -0.07 -0.71 1.41
CA ALA A 243 0.30 -1.22 0.09
C ALA A 243 0.74 -2.67 0.17
N VAL A 244 0.60 -3.39 -0.95
CA VAL A 244 1.22 -4.69 -1.14
C VAL A 244 1.76 -4.77 -2.55
N VAL A 245 3.03 -5.14 -2.72
CA VAL A 245 3.62 -5.46 -4.03
C VAL A 245 4.38 -6.76 -3.98
N LYS A 246 4.45 -7.48 -5.10
CA LYS A 246 5.29 -8.66 -5.21
C LYS A 246 6.71 -8.24 -5.62
N GLY A 247 7.70 -8.61 -4.81
CA GLY A 247 9.11 -8.32 -5.06
C GLY A 247 9.77 -9.26 -6.06
N PRO A 248 10.99 -8.90 -6.53
CA PRO A 248 11.76 -9.69 -7.49
C PRO A 248 12.22 -11.06 -6.94
N ASP A 249 12.27 -11.20 -5.62
CA ASP A 249 12.58 -12.45 -4.92
C ASP A 249 11.35 -13.38 -4.79
N GLY A 250 10.18 -12.92 -5.23
CA GLY A 250 8.92 -13.65 -5.18
C GLY A 250 8.13 -13.51 -3.88
N ALA A 251 8.66 -12.80 -2.88
CA ALA A 251 7.92 -12.45 -1.67
C ALA A 251 6.98 -11.26 -1.90
N TYR A 252 6.11 -10.99 -0.94
CA TYR A 252 5.27 -9.81 -0.90
C TYR A 252 5.87 -8.77 0.04
N TYR A 253 5.74 -7.50 -0.30
CA TYR A 253 6.21 -6.39 0.50
C TYR A 253 5.00 -5.56 0.89
N VAL A 254 4.86 -5.25 2.17
CA VAL A 254 3.70 -4.58 2.74
C VAL A 254 4.17 -3.32 3.46
N SER A 255 3.69 -2.15 3.05
CA SER A 255 3.97 -0.89 3.75
C SER A 255 2.87 -0.54 4.73
N GLU A 256 3.23 0.28 5.71
CA GLU A 256 2.29 0.86 6.66
C GLU A 256 2.15 2.37 6.41
N PHE A 257 0.93 2.88 6.44
CA PHE A 257 0.71 4.33 6.42
C PHE A 257 1.31 4.98 7.66
N SER A 258 1.15 4.42 8.85
CA SER A 258 1.43 5.09 10.14
C SER A 258 0.60 6.38 10.29
N ALA A 259 -0.64 6.24 10.77
CA ALA A 259 -1.45 7.39 11.12
C ALA A 259 -1.03 7.93 12.50
N GLU A 260 -1.09 9.26 12.66
CA GLU A 260 -0.83 10.05 13.89
C GLU A 260 0.60 10.56 14.12
N GLN A 261 0.66 11.82 14.58
CA GLN A 261 1.73 12.80 14.96
C GLN A 261 3.25 12.46 14.93
N ALA A 262 3.65 11.20 14.79
CA ALA A 262 5.03 10.76 14.83
C ALA A 262 5.60 10.53 13.42
N THR A 263 6.76 11.12 13.15
CA THR A 263 7.57 10.81 11.97
C THR A 263 8.40 9.55 12.23
N GLY A 264 8.74 8.81 11.17
CA GLY A 264 9.62 7.64 11.27
C GLY A 264 8.97 6.37 11.83
N THR A 265 7.64 6.33 11.99
CA THR A 265 6.91 5.19 12.57
C THR A 265 6.39 4.20 11.52
N ALA A 266 6.35 4.55 10.23
CA ALA A 266 5.99 3.61 9.18
C ALA A 266 7.15 2.66 8.85
N ARG A 267 6.79 1.41 8.58
CA ARG A 267 7.72 0.35 8.19
C ARG A 267 7.26 -0.33 6.91
N VAL A 268 8.17 -1.10 6.35
CA VAL A 268 7.90 -2.05 5.28
C VAL A 268 8.26 -3.44 5.77
N TRP A 269 7.33 -4.36 5.59
CA TRP A 269 7.48 -5.77 5.91
C TRP A 269 7.68 -6.58 4.65
N ARG A 270 8.50 -7.62 4.73
CA ARG A 270 8.60 -8.67 3.72
C ARG A 270 7.84 -9.89 4.22
N MET A 271 7.00 -10.47 3.36
CA MET A 271 6.08 -11.52 3.73
C MET A 271 6.04 -12.67 2.70
N THR A 272 5.88 -13.90 3.15
CA THR A 272 5.60 -15.07 2.29
C THR A 272 4.13 -15.48 2.39
N LEU A 273 3.64 -16.27 1.43
CA LEU A 273 2.27 -16.80 1.51
C LEU A 273 2.10 -17.86 2.61
N ASP A 274 3.20 -18.36 3.17
CA ASP A 274 3.17 -19.29 4.31
C ASP A 274 3.10 -18.54 5.66
N GLY A 275 3.02 -17.20 5.63
CA GLY A 275 2.84 -16.35 6.82
C GLY A 275 4.14 -15.87 7.48
N ASP A 276 5.31 -16.13 6.90
CA ASP A 276 6.56 -15.53 7.40
C ASP A 276 6.48 -14.01 7.22
N LEU A 277 6.80 -13.24 8.26
CA LEU A 277 6.76 -11.78 8.27
C LEU A 277 8.04 -11.23 8.89
N ASP A 278 8.87 -10.61 8.05
CA ASP A 278 10.17 -10.03 8.44
C ASP A 278 10.16 -8.52 8.23
N LEU A 279 10.71 -7.76 9.19
CA LEU A 279 10.95 -6.33 8.99
C LEU A 279 11.97 -6.14 7.86
N TYR A 280 11.60 -5.38 6.83
CA TYR A 280 12.45 -5.12 5.67
C TYR A 280 13.14 -3.75 5.77
N ALA A 281 12.38 -2.70 6.08
CA ALA A 281 12.88 -1.35 6.22
C ALA A 281 11.97 -0.53 7.17
N GLU A 282 12.50 0.50 7.80
CA GLU A 282 11.81 1.33 8.79
C GLU A 282 12.28 2.78 8.72
N GLY A 283 11.67 3.67 9.50
CA GLY A 283 12.03 5.09 9.53
C GLY A 283 11.31 5.93 8.47
N PHE A 284 10.17 5.45 7.98
CA PHE A 284 9.31 6.19 7.05
C PHE A 284 8.18 6.92 7.80
N THR A 285 7.51 7.83 7.11
CA THR A 285 6.34 8.56 7.60
C THR A 285 5.22 8.46 6.58
N ALA A 286 3.98 8.14 6.99
CA ALA A 286 2.81 8.29 6.10
C ALA A 286 2.94 7.49 4.78
N VAL A 287 3.49 6.26 4.76
CA VAL A 287 3.76 5.53 3.50
C VAL A 287 2.45 5.13 2.85
N ASN A 288 2.11 5.82 1.76
CA ASN A 288 0.89 5.55 1.04
C ASN A 288 1.07 4.39 0.09
N ASP A 289 2.19 4.28 -0.62
CA ASP A 289 2.40 3.24 -1.64
C ASP A 289 3.87 2.87 -1.83
N ILE A 290 4.12 1.70 -2.41
CA ILE A 290 5.46 1.21 -2.72
C ILE A 290 5.49 0.53 -4.10
N ALA A 291 6.66 0.51 -4.73
CA ALA A 291 6.89 -0.22 -5.98
C ALA A 291 8.34 -0.72 -6.05
N PHE A 292 8.63 -1.65 -6.95
CA PHE A 292 10.00 -2.01 -7.30
C PHE A 292 10.40 -1.33 -8.61
N ASP A 293 11.58 -0.70 -8.64
CA ASP A 293 12.17 -0.23 -9.88
C ASP A 293 12.70 -1.40 -10.73
N HIS A 294 13.15 -1.11 -11.96
CA HIS A 294 13.67 -2.13 -12.89
C HIS A 294 15.00 -2.74 -12.43
N GLN A 295 15.66 -2.17 -11.42
CA GLN A 295 16.86 -2.73 -10.80
C GLN A 295 16.52 -3.60 -9.58
N GLY A 296 15.24 -3.72 -9.21
CA GLY A 296 14.78 -4.48 -8.05
C GLY A 296 14.97 -3.76 -6.73
N ARG A 297 15.14 -2.43 -6.74
CA ARG A 297 15.18 -1.61 -5.52
C ARG A 297 13.77 -1.17 -5.15
N LEU A 298 13.49 -1.12 -3.85
CA LEU A 298 12.20 -0.67 -3.37
C LEU A 298 12.12 0.86 -3.45
N VAL A 299 11.02 1.33 -3.99
CA VAL A 299 10.63 2.74 -4.06
C VAL A 299 9.44 2.93 -3.12
N VAL A 300 9.50 3.99 -2.32
CA VAL A 300 8.54 4.27 -1.24
C VAL A 300 7.95 5.67 -1.45
N LEU A 301 6.63 5.77 -1.42
CA LEU A 301 5.90 7.02 -1.56
C LEU A 301 5.27 7.41 -0.23
N GLU A 302 5.77 8.47 0.37
CA GLU A 302 5.23 9.07 1.58
C GLU A 302 4.23 10.18 1.22
N MET A 303 3.08 10.19 1.89
CA MET A 303 2.05 11.21 1.67
C MET A 303 2.44 12.56 2.28
N ALA A 304 3.09 12.54 3.44
CA ALA A 304 3.56 13.74 4.14
C ALA A 304 4.87 13.42 4.85
N ALA A 305 5.99 13.88 4.29
CA ALA A 305 7.33 13.55 4.76
C ALA A 305 7.58 13.98 6.21
N GLU A 306 7.02 15.13 6.59
CA GLU A 306 7.13 15.73 7.93
C GLU A 306 5.92 15.39 8.82
N GLY A 307 5.05 14.48 8.39
CA GLY A 307 3.84 14.08 9.11
C GLY A 307 2.59 14.89 8.73
N LEU A 308 1.41 14.30 8.97
CA LEU A 308 0.11 14.86 8.53
C LEU A 308 -0.29 16.16 9.25
N GLU A 309 0.19 16.38 10.48
CA GLU A 309 -0.10 17.60 11.24
C GLU A 309 0.94 18.71 11.02
N SER A 310 1.99 18.44 10.25
CA SER A 310 2.99 19.45 9.91
C SER A 310 2.38 20.57 9.07
N SER A 311 2.93 21.78 9.19
CA SER A 311 2.64 22.85 8.25
C SER A 311 3.17 22.56 6.85
N ASP A 312 4.19 21.71 6.73
CA ASP A 312 4.71 21.20 5.47
C ASP A 312 4.16 19.79 5.23
N GLN A 313 3.08 19.70 4.46
CA GLN A 313 2.42 18.42 4.14
C GLN A 313 2.87 17.87 2.78
N ARG A 314 4.05 18.27 2.29
CA ARG A 314 4.59 17.70 1.05
C ARG A 314 4.95 16.23 1.27
N GLY A 315 4.59 15.41 0.30
CA GLY A 315 5.06 14.04 0.20
C GLY A 315 6.47 13.96 -0.36
N ARG A 316 7.01 12.75 -0.40
CA ARG A 316 8.27 12.45 -1.08
C ARG A 316 8.30 11.05 -1.65
N LEU A 317 9.03 10.90 -2.75
CA LEU A 317 9.38 9.63 -3.36
C LEU A 317 10.80 9.27 -2.95
N LEU A 318 10.97 8.12 -2.32
CA LEU A 318 12.24 7.60 -1.81
C LEU A 318 12.62 6.32 -2.54
N ARG A 319 13.91 6.02 -2.58
CA ARG A 319 14.45 4.74 -3.00
C ARG A 319 15.35 4.16 -1.92
N ILE A 320 15.20 2.87 -1.68
CA ILE A 320 16.05 2.14 -0.74
C ILE A 320 17.21 1.51 -1.52
N GLU A 321 18.44 1.91 -1.19
CA GLU A 321 19.65 1.35 -1.78
C GLU A 321 20.04 0.01 -1.13
N PRO A 322 20.89 -0.82 -1.77
CA PRO A 322 21.25 -2.14 -1.26
C PRO A 322 21.90 -2.17 0.14
N ASP A 323 22.48 -1.05 0.57
CA ASP A 323 23.06 -0.88 1.91
C ASP A 323 22.04 -0.42 2.96
N GLY A 324 20.77 -0.27 2.57
CA GLY A 324 19.66 0.19 3.41
C GLY A 324 19.51 1.71 3.47
N THR A 325 20.36 2.48 2.80
CA THR A 325 20.24 3.95 2.79
C THR A 325 19.02 4.39 1.98
N HIS A 326 18.38 5.48 2.44
CA HIS A 326 17.25 6.09 1.76
C HIS A 326 17.72 7.29 0.92
N VAL A 327 17.35 7.30 -0.35
CA VAL A 327 17.63 8.40 -1.31
C VAL A 327 16.32 9.06 -1.69
N VAL A 328 16.20 10.37 -1.52
CA VAL A 328 15.02 11.11 -2.00
C VAL A 328 15.15 11.33 -3.49
N LEU A 329 14.20 10.80 -4.24
CA LEU A 329 14.11 10.95 -5.69
C LEU A 329 13.32 12.20 -6.09
N ALA A 330 12.24 12.51 -5.39
CA ALA A 330 11.39 13.67 -5.67
C ALA A 330 10.63 14.10 -4.41
N SER A 331 10.32 15.39 -4.29
CA SER A 331 9.56 15.96 -3.15
C SER A 331 8.82 17.23 -3.55
N GLU A 332 9.42 18.05 -4.43
CA GLU A 332 8.76 19.24 -4.98
C GLU A 332 7.53 18.86 -5.82
N GLY A 333 6.39 19.52 -5.58
CA GLY A 333 5.14 19.27 -6.32
C GLY A 333 4.36 18.02 -5.91
N LEU A 334 4.85 17.23 -4.96
CA LEU A 334 4.13 16.08 -4.40
C LEU A 334 3.15 16.51 -3.30
N GLU A 335 2.05 17.12 -3.72
CA GLU A 335 0.94 17.49 -2.83
C GLU A 335 0.10 16.25 -2.50
N HIS A 336 0.19 15.73 -1.27
CA HIS A 336 -0.58 14.57 -0.77
C HIS A 336 -0.66 13.40 -1.78
N PRO A 337 0.46 12.79 -2.17
CA PRO A 337 0.47 11.74 -3.17
C PRO A 337 -0.20 10.45 -2.68
N GLY A 338 -0.87 9.73 -3.59
CA GLY A 338 -1.71 8.57 -3.26
C GLY A 338 -1.12 7.21 -3.67
N GLY A 339 -0.46 7.15 -4.82
CA GLY A 339 0.07 5.90 -5.38
C GLY A 339 1.22 6.14 -6.35
N VAL A 340 2.06 5.11 -6.54
CA VAL A 340 3.19 5.14 -7.47
C VAL A 340 3.26 3.89 -8.35
N ALA A 341 3.48 4.09 -9.65
CA ALA A 341 3.77 3.01 -10.60
C ALA A 341 5.03 3.34 -11.40
N VAL A 342 5.79 2.29 -11.75
CA VAL A 342 7.00 2.41 -12.59
C VAL A 342 6.64 2.05 -14.03
N ALA A 343 6.85 2.98 -14.96
CA ALA A 343 6.66 2.76 -16.38
C ALA A 343 7.84 1.99 -17.01
N PRO A 344 7.69 1.38 -18.21
CA PRO A 344 8.76 0.62 -18.84
C PRO A 344 10.02 1.42 -19.21
N ASP A 345 9.90 2.74 -19.36
CA ASP A 345 11.02 3.65 -19.60
C ASP A 345 11.80 4.00 -18.31
N GLY A 346 11.29 3.58 -17.15
CA GLY A 346 11.89 3.82 -15.83
C GLY A 346 11.31 5.03 -15.11
N ASP A 347 10.43 5.81 -15.75
CA ASP A 347 9.80 6.94 -15.11
C ASP A 347 8.72 6.50 -14.11
N PHE A 348 8.54 7.32 -13.08
CA PHE A 348 7.50 7.11 -12.08
C PHE A 348 6.24 7.87 -12.47
N TYR A 349 5.09 7.24 -12.28
CA TYR A 349 3.79 7.89 -12.37
C TYR A 349 3.18 7.91 -10.99
N VAL A 350 2.84 9.11 -10.52
CA VAL A 350 2.36 9.36 -9.16
C VAL A 350 1.02 10.07 -9.22
N THR A 351 0.05 9.59 -8.44
CA THR A 351 -1.19 10.33 -8.20
C THR A 351 -0.94 11.38 -7.12
N THR A 352 -1.38 12.62 -7.34
CA THR A 352 -1.25 13.72 -6.38
C THR A 352 -2.60 14.40 -6.17
N ARG A 353 -2.69 15.21 -5.10
CA ARG A 353 -3.94 15.77 -4.56
C ARG A 353 -4.97 14.68 -4.30
N SER A 354 -4.49 13.64 -3.63
CA SER A 354 -5.27 12.43 -3.36
C SER A 354 -6.20 12.59 -2.16
N TRP A 355 -6.15 13.73 -1.47
CA TRP A 355 -6.99 14.02 -0.31
C TRP A 355 -7.65 15.40 -0.48
N ASP A 356 -8.84 15.39 -1.06
CA ASP A 356 -9.59 16.59 -1.45
C ASP A 356 -9.93 17.57 -0.32
N LEU A 357 -10.03 17.10 0.92
CA LEU A 357 -10.27 17.98 2.08
C LEU A 357 -9.09 18.89 2.41
N VAL A 358 -7.86 18.46 2.09
CA VAL A 358 -6.63 19.19 2.45
C VAL A 358 -5.90 19.73 1.22
N SER A 359 -6.07 19.12 0.05
CA SER A 359 -5.50 19.57 -1.22
C SER A 359 -6.54 20.32 -2.04
N PRO A 360 -6.41 21.64 -2.26
CA PRO A 360 -7.34 22.37 -3.10
C PRO A 360 -7.21 21.98 -4.58
N GLY A 361 -8.34 21.73 -5.23
CA GLY A 361 -8.41 21.45 -6.67
C GLY A 361 -8.54 19.96 -7.01
N PRO A 362 -8.67 19.62 -8.30
CA PRO A 362 -8.84 18.25 -8.73
C PRO A 362 -7.56 17.42 -8.55
N GLY A 363 -7.72 16.11 -8.41
CA GLY A 363 -6.63 15.14 -8.42
C GLY A 363 -5.84 15.16 -9.72
N GLN A 364 -4.56 14.79 -9.64
CA GLN A 364 -3.64 14.82 -10.76
C GLN A 364 -2.90 13.50 -10.95
N LEU A 365 -2.47 13.25 -12.18
CA LEU A 365 -1.46 12.26 -12.52
C LEU A 365 -0.18 12.99 -12.94
N VAL A 366 0.91 12.69 -12.25
CA VAL A 366 2.21 13.31 -12.45
C VAL A 366 3.20 12.27 -12.94
N ARG A 367 3.95 12.60 -14.01
CA ARG A 367 5.13 11.85 -14.44
C ARG A 367 6.35 12.46 -13.77
N ILE A 368 7.22 11.61 -13.24
CA ILE A 368 8.47 11.99 -12.60
C ILE A 368 9.60 11.27 -13.32
N SER A 369 10.48 12.03 -13.95
CA SER A 369 11.73 11.55 -14.53
C SER A 369 12.88 11.92 -13.61
N THR A 370 13.76 10.96 -13.31
CA THR A 370 14.92 11.17 -12.45
C THR A 370 16.19 10.88 -13.24
N ASP A 371 17.19 11.75 -13.15
CA ASP A 371 18.50 11.55 -13.81
C ASP A 371 19.40 10.49 -13.12
N ALA A 372 18.81 9.60 -12.31
CA ALA A 372 19.50 8.78 -11.31
C ALA A 372 19.89 7.36 -11.76
#